data_AF-A0A2D4KLM2-F1
#
_entry.id   AF-A0A2D4KLM2-F1
#
_cell.length_a   1.000
_cell.length_b   1.000
_cell.length_c   1.000
_cell.angle_alpha   90.00
_cell.angle_beta   90.00
_cell.angle_gamma   90.00
#
_symmetry.space_group_name_H-M   'P 1'
#
loop_
_entity.id
_entity.type
_entity.pdbx_description
1 polymer ?
#
loop_
_entity_poly.entity_id
_entity_poly.type
_entity_poly.pdbx_seq_one_letter_code
_entity_poly.pdbx_strand_id
1 'polypeptide(L)'
;MSDCKGPKENLHRKARASPYPGSKVERAQVPDDKVNWMINWKDYSPVDYTAPSVLSGPKWADPEIGANNFSPKFNEKDGQVERSSHSGLYNVENGRPRNPVGRTGLVGRGLLGRWGPNHAADPLITRWKRDGSGNKTAHPVSGENILQFIAIKRKDCGEWAIPGGMVDPGEKLSAALKREFSEEALNSLQKTKAEKEEMEK
;
A
#
# COMPACT_ATOMS: atom_id res chain seq x y z
N MET A 1 16.31 -26.94 -30.05
CA MET A 1 15.29 -25.89 -29.88
C MET A 1 15.23 -25.60 -28.40
N SER A 2 15.89 -24.51 -27.98
CA SER A 2 15.97 -24.14 -26.57
C SER A 2 14.77 -23.27 -26.25
N ASP A 3 13.90 -23.72 -25.35
CA ASP A 3 12.80 -22.93 -24.80
C ASP A 3 13.38 -21.75 -24.01
N CYS A 4 13.57 -20.62 -24.68
CA CYS A 4 13.76 -19.33 -24.03
C CYS A 4 12.44 -18.91 -23.39
N LYS A 5 12.12 -19.48 -22.22
CA LYS A 5 11.11 -18.89 -21.35
C LYS A 5 11.66 -17.56 -20.87
N GLY A 6 11.13 -16.47 -21.45
CA GLY A 6 11.36 -15.11 -20.96
C GLY A 6 11.06 -15.00 -19.45
N PRO A 7 11.52 -13.93 -18.78
CA PRO A 7 11.26 -13.75 -17.36
C PRO A 7 9.76 -13.89 -17.13
N LYS A 8 9.35 -14.84 -16.27
CA LYS A 8 7.96 -14.91 -15.82
C LYS A 8 7.63 -13.56 -15.21
N GLU A 9 6.85 -12.74 -15.92
CA GLU A 9 6.33 -11.50 -15.36
C GLU A 9 5.60 -11.86 -14.07
N ASN A 10 6.08 -11.34 -12.94
CA ASN A 10 5.46 -11.59 -11.64
C ASN A 10 4.12 -10.84 -11.60
N LEU A 11 3.06 -11.48 -12.09
CA LEU A 11 1.71 -10.93 -12.10
C LEU A 11 1.18 -10.72 -10.68
N HIS A 12 0.41 -9.66 -10.49
CA HIS A 12 -0.18 -9.26 -9.20
C HIS A 12 -1.32 -10.19 -8.71
N ARG A 13 -0.99 -11.40 -8.26
CA ARG A 13 -1.98 -12.42 -7.85
C ARG A 13 -2.90 -11.95 -6.73
N LYS A 14 -2.36 -11.31 -5.68
CA LYS A 14 -3.17 -10.80 -4.54
C LYS A 14 -4.21 -9.76 -4.98
N ALA A 15 -3.89 -8.93 -5.97
CA ALA A 15 -4.81 -7.91 -6.49
C ALA A 15 -5.98 -8.48 -7.31
N ARG A 16 -5.91 -9.77 -7.68
CA ARG A 16 -6.97 -10.51 -8.40
C ARG A 16 -7.70 -11.54 -7.52
N ALA A 17 -7.34 -11.65 -6.24
CA ALA A 17 -7.97 -12.59 -5.33
C ALA A 17 -9.39 -12.11 -4.93
N SER A 18 -10.26 -13.09 -4.74
CA SER A 18 -11.65 -12.90 -4.29
C SER A 18 -11.94 -13.75 -3.04
N PRO A 19 -12.94 -13.36 -2.22
CA PRO A 19 -13.72 -12.13 -2.32
C PRO A 19 -12.86 -10.88 -2.05
N TYR A 20 -13.32 -9.71 -2.50
CA TYR A 20 -12.67 -8.45 -2.15
C TYR A 20 -12.64 -8.29 -0.62
N PRO A 21 -11.52 -7.83 -0.01
CA PRO A 21 -11.39 -7.74 1.44
C PRO A 21 -12.57 -7.05 2.13
N GLY A 22 -13.06 -7.66 3.21
CA GLY A 22 -14.19 -7.12 3.99
C GLY A 22 -15.54 -7.15 3.28
N SER A 23 -15.69 -7.93 2.20
CA SER A 23 -16.97 -8.06 1.48
C SER A 23 -17.20 -9.49 0.98
N LYS A 24 -18.34 -9.70 0.30
CA LYS A 24 -18.65 -10.92 -0.46
C LYS A 24 -18.54 -10.70 -1.98
N VAL A 25 -17.93 -9.59 -2.40
CA VAL A 25 -17.86 -9.20 -3.82
C VAL A 25 -16.81 -10.04 -4.51
N GLU A 26 -17.24 -10.82 -5.50
CA GLU A 26 -16.37 -11.59 -6.38
C GLU A 26 -15.88 -10.72 -7.54
N ARG A 27 -14.57 -10.75 -7.82
CA ARG A 27 -14.00 -10.08 -8.99
C ARG A 27 -14.32 -10.85 -10.26
N ALA A 28 -14.40 -10.15 -11.38
CA ALA A 28 -14.37 -10.81 -12.69
C ALA A 28 -13.04 -11.56 -12.86
N GLN A 29 -13.08 -12.77 -13.39
CA GLN A 29 -11.87 -13.56 -13.61
C GLN A 29 -10.99 -12.88 -14.67
N VAL A 30 -9.70 -12.76 -14.38
CA VAL A 30 -8.70 -12.16 -15.28
C VAL A 30 -7.64 -13.22 -15.58
N PRO A 31 -7.67 -13.86 -16.77
CA PRO A 31 -6.61 -14.75 -17.21
C PRO A 31 -5.23 -14.06 -17.20
N ASP A 32 -4.18 -14.83 -16.92
CA ASP A 32 -2.81 -14.31 -16.77
C ASP A 32 -2.32 -13.59 -18.04
N ASP A 33 -2.68 -14.09 -19.24
CA ASP A 33 -2.37 -13.50 -20.55
C ASP A 33 -3.20 -12.24 -20.88
N LYS A 34 -4.20 -11.92 -20.05
CA LYS A 34 -5.08 -10.76 -20.21
C LYS A 34 -4.87 -9.69 -19.13
N VAL A 35 -3.91 -9.88 -18.23
CA VAL A 35 -3.61 -8.90 -17.17
C VAL A 35 -3.14 -7.56 -17.75
N ASN A 36 -2.24 -7.59 -18.73
CA ASN A 36 -1.64 -6.38 -19.30
C ASN A 36 -2.68 -5.56 -20.10
N TRP A 37 -2.79 -4.26 -19.80
CA TRP A 37 -3.73 -3.34 -20.47
C TRP A 37 -3.51 -3.23 -21.98
N MET A 38 -2.29 -3.45 -22.48
CA MET A 38 -1.98 -3.43 -23.92
C MET A 38 -2.67 -4.56 -24.68
N ILE A 39 -3.04 -5.64 -23.99
CA ILE A 39 -3.80 -6.73 -24.60
C ILE A 39 -5.24 -6.27 -24.75
N ASN A 40 -5.69 -6.19 -26.00
CA ASN A 40 -7.08 -5.89 -26.31
C ASN A 40 -8.01 -6.98 -25.74
N TRP A 41 -9.04 -6.54 -25.04
CA TRP A 41 -10.05 -7.41 -24.46
C TRP A 41 -11.36 -6.63 -24.35
N LYS A 42 -12.15 -6.66 -25.42
CA LYS A 42 -13.39 -5.89 -25.54
C LYS A 42 -14.48 -6.38 -24.56
N ASP A 43 -14.50 -7.68 -24.30
CA ASP A 43 -15.48 -8.31 -23.41
C ASP A 43 -15.06 -8.23 -21.93
N TYR A 44 -14.02 -7.48 -21.60
CA TYR A 44 -13.61 -7.28 -20.22
C TYR A 44 -14.67 -6.48 -19.45
N SER A 45 -15.43 -7.17 -18.61
CA SER A 45 -16.50 -6.59 -17.79
C SER A 45 -16.15 -6.75 -16.30
N PRO A 46 -15.34 -5.84 -15.74
CA PRO A 46 -15.02 -5.86 -14.31
C PRO A 46 -16.24 -5.48 -13.47
N VAL A 47 -16.31 -6.03 -12.26
CA VAL A 47 -17.33 -5.66 -11.28
C VAL A 47 -17.05 -4.25 -10.74
N ASP A 48 -18.04 -3.36 -10.68
CA ASP A 48 -17.90 -2.05 -10.03
C ASP A 48 -18.21 -2.17 -8.53
N TYR A 49 -17.23 -1.84 -7.69
CA TYR A 49 -17.39 -1.87 -6.25
C TYR A 49 -16.56 -0.79 -5.55
N THR A 50 -17.25 0.00 -4.74
CA THR A 50 -16.67 0.89 -3.73
C THR A 50 -17.39 0.62 -2.40
N ALA A 51 -16.63 0.46 -1.32
CA ALA A 51 -17.16 0.10 -0.03
C ALA A 51 -18.05 1.22 0.55
N PRO A 52 -19.10 0.89 1.33
CA PRO A 52 -19.96 1.91 1.95
C PRO A 52 -19.21 2.93 2.81
N SER A 53 -18.15 2.50 3.50
CA SER A 53 -17.29 3.37 4.32
C SER A 53 -16.51 4.40 3.49
N VAL A 54 -16.23 4.13 2.23
CA VAL A 54 -15.62 5.07 1.29
C VAL A 54 -16.70 5.97 0.69
N LEU A 55 -17.85 5.40 0.31
CA LEU A 55 -18.98 6.13 -0.28
C LEU A 55 -19.61 7.14 0.68
N SER A 56 -19.50 6.92 2.00
CA SER A 56 -19.97 7.89 3.01
C SER A 56 -19.17 9.19 3.04
N GLY A 57 -18.10 9.31 2.24
CA GLY A 57 -17.31 10.53 2.07
C GLY A 57 -16.55 11.00 3.32
N PRO A 58 -15.84 10.12 4.05
CA PRO A 58 -14.96 10.57 5.13
C PRO A 58 -13.82 11.45 4.58
N LYS A 59 -13.19 12.26 5.45
CA LYS A 59 -12.12 13.21 5.06
C LYS A 59 -10.96 12.58 4.27
N TRP A 60 -10.68 11.30 4.51
CA TRP A 60 -9.61 10.55 3.85
C TRP A 60 -10.03 9.96 2.48
N ALA A 61 -11.31 10.01 2.12
CA ALA A 61 -11.83 9.50 0.86
C ALA A 61 -12.11 10.63 -0.13
N ASP A 62 -11.84 10.36 -1.41
CA ASP A 62 -12.26 11.24 -2.49
C ASP A 62 -13.78 11.15 -2.73
N PRO A 63 -14.40 12.15 -3.36
CA PRO A 63 -15.70 11.99 -4.01
C PRO A 63 -15.67 10.97 -5.16
N GLU A 64 -16.84 10.58 -5.66
CA GLU A 64 -16.95 9.80 -6.90
C GLU A 64 -16.57 10.65 -8.12
N ILE A 65 -15.98 10.02 -9.15
CA ILE A 65 -15.66 10.71 -10.40
C ILE A 65 -16.93 11.23 -11.05
N GLY A 66 -16.92 12.51 -11.45
CA GLY A 66 -18.08 13.22 -11.99
C GLY A 66 -18.93 13.94 -10.94
N ALA A 67 -18.60 13.84 -9.65
CA ALA A 67 -19.23 14.66 -8.62
C ALA A 67 -18.94 16.15 -8.85
N ASN A 68 -19.92 17.01 -8.51
CA ASN A 68 -19.76 18.45 -8.60
C ASN A 68 -18.54 18.91 -7.77
N ASN A 69 -17.72 19.78 -8.35
CA ASN A 69 -16.50 20.33 -7.74
C ASN A 69 -15.41 19.29 -7.41
N PHE A 70 -15.45 18.10 -8.01
CA PHE A 70 -14.35 17.13 -7.91
C PHE A 70 -13.63 16.96 -9.25
N SER A 71 -12.52 17.69 -9.40
CA SER A 71 -11.65 17.65 -10.58
C SER A 71 -10.22 17.28 -10.16
N PRO A 72 -9.95 15.99 -9.89
CA PRO A 72 -8.66 15.55 -9.36
C PRO A 72 -7.54 15.75 -10.38
N LYS A 73 -6.39 16.22 -9.90
CA LYS A 73 -5.18 16.37 -10.74
C LYS A 73 -4.30 15.13 -10.64
N PHE A 74 -4.58 14.14 -11.48
CA PHE A 74 -3.84 12.88 -11.50
C PHE A 74 -2.39 13.06 -11.99
N ASN A 75 -1.51 12.17 -11.53
CA ASN A 75 -0.06 12.17 -11.81
C ASN A 75 0.71 13.40 -11.30
N GLU A 76 0.13 14.15 -10.36
CA GLU A 76 0.79 15.28 -9.72
C GLU A 76 0.33 15.46 -8.26
N LYS A 77 0.89 16.47 -7.59
CA LYS A 77 0.44 16.87 -6.25
C LYS A 77 -0.82 17.74 -6.35
N ASP A 78 -1.94 17.21 -5.89
CA ASP A 78 -3.25 17.84 -5.93
C ASP A 78 -3.63 18.43 -4.56
N GLY A 79 -3.12 19.63 -4.28
CA GLY A 79 -3.28 20.29 -2.98
C GLY A 79 -2.60 19.51 -1.86
N GLN A 80 -3.39 18.91 -0.98
CA GLN A 80 -2.91 18.05 0.12
C GLN A 80 -2.81 16.57 -0.26
N VAL A 81 -3.31 16.17 -1.43
CA VAL A 81 -3.31 14.77 -1.87
C VAL A 81 -2.17 14.56 -2.87
N GLU A 82 -1.23 13.69 -2.52
CA GLU A 82 -0.22 13.23 -3.48
C GLU A 82 -0.87 12.20 -4.41
N ARG A 83 -1.04 12.56 -5.69
CA ARG A 83 -1.62 11.67 -6.71
C ARG A 83 -0.55 11.12 -7.65
N SER A 84 0.72 11.47 -7.48
CA SER A 84 1.82 10.89 -8.27
C SER A 84 2.13 9.47 -7.81
N SER A 85 2.39 8.57 -8.76
CA SER A 85 2.84 7.22 -8.45
C SER A 85 4.37 7.16 -8.40
N HIS A 86 4.91 6.45 -7.41
CA HIS A 86 6.36 6.16 -7.34
C HIS A 86 6.83 5.20 -8.44
N SER A 87 5.91 4.57 -9.18
CA SER A 87 6.21 3.70 -10.32
C SER A 87 6.14 4.43 -11.68
N GLY A 88 6.04 5.76 -11.68
CA GLY A 88 5.88 6.57 -12.88
C GLY A 88 4.43 6.87 -13.22
N LEU A 89 4.20 7.47 -14.39
CA LEU A 89 2.88 7.92 -14.82
C LEU A 89 1.91 6.74 -15.00
N TYR A 90 0.67 6.92 -14.58
CA TYR A 90 -0.43 6.00 -14.85
C TYR A 90 -1.45 6.64 -15.80
N ASN A 91 -2.04 5.81 -16.65
CA ASN A 91 -3.05 6.27 -17.59
C ASN A 91 -4.35 6.61 -16.86
N VAL A 92 -5.03 7.65 -17.34
CA VAL A 92 -6.39 7.99 -16.92
C VAL A 92 -7.32 7.72 -18.09
N GLU A 93 -8.37 6.93 -17.86
CA GLU A 93 -9.36 6.58 -18.88
C GLU A 93 -10.76 6.73 -18.28
N ASN A 94 -11.68 7.35 -19.03
CA ASN A 94 -13.03 7.66 -18.56
C ASN A 94 -13.03 8.42 -17.21
N GLY A 95 -12.05 9.31 -17.04
CA GLY A 95 -11.86 10.09 -15.80
C GLY A 95 -11.31 9.30 -14.61
N ARG A 96 -10.98 8.01 -14.76
CA ARG A 96 -10.50 7.14 -13.68
C ARG A 96 -9.05 6.67 -13.94
N PRO A 97 -8.19 6.59 -12.91
CA PRO A 97 -6.86 5.98 -13.03
C PRO A 97 -6.93 4.49 -13.39
N ARG A 98 -6.08 4.04 -14.31
CA ARG A 98 -5.79 2.62 -14.54
C ARG A 98 -4.65 2.17 -13.63
N ASN A 99 -4.81 1.01 -13.00
CA ASN A 99 -3.73 0.40 -12.23
C ASN A 99 -2.52 0.14 -13.14
N PRO A 100 -1.32 0.68 -12.84
CA PRO A 100 -0.15 0.56 -13.71
C PRO A 100 0.31 -0.89 -13.94
N VAL A 101 -0.02 -1.82 -13.04
CA VAL A 101 0.36 -3.23 -13.15
C VAL A 101 -0.70 -4.13 -13.81
N GLY A 102 -1.81 -3.58 -14.29
CA GLY A 102 -2.78 -4.29 -15.13
C GLY A 102 -4.18 -4.46 -14.55
N ARG A 103 -4.98 -5.29 -15.21
CA ARG A 103 -6.37 -5.63 -14.84
C ARG A 103 -6.45 -6.42 -13.54
N THR A 104 -7.50 -6.15 -12.77
CA THR A 104 -7.77 -6.77 -11.46
C THR A 104 -9.14 -7.44 -11.37
N GLY A 105 -9.99 -7.31 -12.40
CA GLY A 105 -11.36 -7.84 -12.40
C GLY A 105 -12.37 -6.99 -11.63
N LEU A 106 -11.97 -5.82 -11.12
CA LEU A 106 -12.81 -4.91 -10.35
C LEU A 106 -12.45 -3.46 -10.68
N VAL A 107 -13.47 -2.63 -10.85
CA VAL A 107 -13.39 -1.16 -10.96
C VAL A 107 -14.08 -0.52 -9.76
N GLY A 108 -13.95 0.80 -9.62
CA GLY A 108 -14.24 1.48 -8.37
C GLY A 108 -13.03 1.47 -7.45
N ARG A 109 -13.23 1.79 -6.17
CA ARG A 109 -12.14 1.96 -5.21
C ARG A 109 -12.04 0.85 -4.17
N GLY A 110 -13.07 0.01 -4.06
CA GLY A 110 -13.20 -0.94 -2.95
C GLY A 110 -13.06 -0.22 -1.60
N LEU A 111 -12.10 -0.62 -0.77
CA LEU A 111 -11.82 0.01 0.53
C LEU A 111 -10.86 1.19 0.47
N LEU A 112 -10.29 1.52 -0.70
CA LEU A 112 -9.31 2.60 -0.82
C LEU A 112 -10.02 3.96 -0.90
N GLY A 113 -9.47 4.96 -0.21
CA GLY A 113 -10.07 6.31 -0.19
C GLY A 113 -9.85 7.09 -1.47
N ARG A 114 -8.64 7.01 -2.03
CA ARG A 114 -8.22 7.85 -3.16
C ARG A 114 -8.38 7.12 -4.49
N TRP A 115 -8.76 7.87 -5.52
CA TRP A 115 -8.61 7.41 -6.91
C TRP A 115 -7.12 7.41 -7.28
N GLY A 116 -6.62 6.28 -7.77
CA GLY A 116 -5.20 6.11 -8.13
C GLY A 116 -4.36 5.62 -6.94
N PRO A 117 -3.13 6.11 -6.75
CA PRO A 117 -2.25 5.65 -5.67
C PRO A 117 -2.82 6.02 -4.29
N ASN A 118 -2.70 5.08 -3.35
CA ASN A 118 -3.01 5.28 -1.92
C ASN A 118 -1.71 5.00 -1.16
N HIS A 119 -1.05 6.06 -0.68
CA HIS A 119 0.31 5.95 -0.14
C HIS A 119 0.33 5.43 1.29
N ALA A 120 1.30 4.56 1.56
CA ALA A 120 1.64 4.04 2.88
C ALA A 120 3.15 4.21 3.12
N ALA A 121 3.55 4.16 4.38
CA ALA A 121 4.94 4.29 4.81
C ALA A 121 5.31 3.13 5.74
N ASP A 122 6.38 2.41 5.41
CA ASP A 122 6.87 1.25 6.17
C ASP A 122 8.27 1.54 6.76
N PRO A 123 8.36 1.96 8.03
CA PRO A 123 9.63 2.26 8.67
C PRO A 123 10.38 0.99 9.07
N LEU A 124 11.48 0.68 8.37
CA LEU A 124 12.34 -0.47 8.67
C LEU A 124 13.53 -0.07 9.57
N ILE A 125 13.33 -0.14 10.89
CA ILE A 125 14.38 0.14 11.88
C ILE A 125 15.16 -1.15 12.12
N THR A 126 16.47 -1.10 11.89
CA THR A 126 17.35 -2.25 12.05
C THR A 126 18.47 -2.02 13.06
N ARG A 127 18.91 -3.09 13.73
CA ARG A 127 20.15 -3.09 14.52
C ARG A 127 20.86 -4.44 14.39
N TRP A 128 22.17 -4.46 14.61
CA TRP A 128 22.89 -5.73 14.74
C TRP A 128 22.49 -6.46 16.02
N LYS A 129 22.27 -7.77 15.93
CA LYS A 129 22.18 -8.64 17.10
C LYS A 129 23.51 -8.59 17.85
N ARG A 130 23.45 -8.41 19.16
CA ARG A 130 24.62 -8.38 20.03
C ARG A 130 24.57 -9.51 21.05
N ASP A 131 25.73 -10.01 21.45
CA ASP A 131 25.90 -10.95 22.55
C ASP A 131 25.90 -10.23 23.92
N GLY A 132 26.11 -10.99 25.01
CA GLY A 132 26.16 -10.43 26.37
C GLY A 132 27.31 -9.45 26.64
N SER A 133 28.33 -9.42 25.78
CA SER A 133 29.44 -8.47 25.83
C SER A 133 29.25 -7.26 24.90
N GLY A 134 28.13 -7.20 24.18
CA GLY A 134 27.83 -6.13 23.24
C GLY A 134 28.50 -6.32 21.87
N ASN A 135 29.14 -7.44 21.57
CA ASN A 135 29.75 -7.70 20.27
C ASN A 135 28.70 -8.18 19.27
N LYS A 136 28.93 -7.95 17.96
CA LYS A 136 28.01 -8.44 16.92
C LYS A 136 28.01 -9.97 16.89
N THR A 137 26.84 -10.57 16.74
CA THR A 137 26.70 -12.03 16.62
C THR A 137 26.74 -12.44 15.15
N ALA A 138 27.72 -13.27 14.76
CA ALA A 138 27.78 -13.89 13.45
C ALA A 138 26.88 -15.15 13.38
N HIS A 139 26.29 -15.39 12.21
CA HIS A 139 25.52 -16.60 11.93
C HIS A 139 26.47 -17.76 11.61
N PRO A 140 26.30 -18.94 12.25
CA PRO A 140 27.30 -20.01 12.21
C PRO A 140 27.52 -20.62 10.81
N VAL A 141 26.53 -20.53 9.92
CA VAL A 141 26.62 -21.12 8.57
C VAL A 141 27.12 -20.13 7.54
N SER A 142 26.65 -18.88 7.58
CA SER A 142 26.99 -17.87 6.56
C SER A 142 28.22 -17.05 6.92
N GLY A 143 28.64 -17.01 8.19
CA GLY A 143 29.69 -16.12 8.68
C GLY A 143 29.28 -14.65 8.82
N GLU A 144 28.11 -14.28 8.28
CA GLU A 144 27.59 -12.90 8.29
C GLU A 144 27.00 -12.50 9.64
N ASN A 145 27.04 -11.20 9.97
CA ASN A 145 26.40 -10.68 11.18
C ASN A 145 24.88 -10.79 11.09
N ILE A 146 24.22 -11.15 12.20
CA ILE A 146 22.77 -11.28 12.28
C ILE A 146 22.13 -9.89 12.45
N LEU A 147 21.25 -9.51 11.54
CA LEU A 147 20.45 -8.29 11.62
C LEU A 147 19.12 -8.54 12.36
N GLN A 148 18.70 -7.59 13.18
CA GLN A 148 17.37 -7.54 13.79
C GLN A 148 16.62 -6.33 13.23
N PHE A 149 15.30 -6.45 13.11
CA PHE A 149 14.43 -5.31 12.86
C PHE A 149 13.23 -5.34 13.81
N ILE A 150 12.56 -4.19 13.95
CA ILE A 150 11.36 -4.09 14.78
C ILE A 150 10.15 -4.52 13.95
N ALA A 151 9.41 -5.50 14.46
CA ALA A 151 8.17 -5.99 13.88
C ALA A 151 7.04 -5.89 14.91
N ILE A 152 5.81 -5.72 14.42
CA ILE A 152 4.59 -5.79 15.23
C ILE A 152 3.79 -7.03 14.82
N LYS A 153 3.05 -7.60 15.76
CA LYS A 153 2.08 -8.67 15.47
C LYS A 153 0.69 -8.06 15.41
N ARG A 154 0.10 -8.01 14.22
CA ARG A 154 -1.19 -7.35 14.02
C ARG A 154 -2.31 -8.12 14.71
N LYS A 155 -3.23 -7.40 15.36
CA LYS A 155 -4.35 -8.01 16.08
C LYS A 155 -5.42 -8.63 15.17
N ASP A 156 -5.59 -8.08 13.98
CA ASP A 156 -6.65 -8.46 13.03
C ASP A 156 -6.37 -9.78 12.31
N CYS A 157 -5.10 -10.07 11.97
CA CYS A 157 -4.72 -11.30 11.27
C CYS A 157 -3.71 -12.18 12.03
N GLY A 158 -3.09 -11.68 13.09
CA GLY A 158 -2.07 -12.43 13.85
C GLY A 158 -0.71 -12.54 13.14
N GLU A 159 -0.53 -11.87 12.01
CA GLU A 159 0.71 -11.88 11.23
C GLU A 159 1.73 -10.87 11.78
N TRP A 160 3.02 -11.18 11.61
CA TRP A 160 4.10 -10.24 11.87
C TRP A 160 4.29 -9.30 10.67
N ALA A 161 4.40 -8.00 10.93
CA ALA A 161 4.54 -6.96 9.90
C ALA A 161 5.53 -5.86 10.34
N ILE A 162 5.97 -5.06 9.37
CA ILE A 162 6.65 -3.80 9.63
C ILE A 162 5.60 -2.84 10.26
N PRO A 163 5.96 -2.04 11.28
CA PRO A 163 5.05 -1.07 11.90
C PRO A 163 4.82 0.16 11.00
N GLY A 164 4.14 -0.07 9.88
CA GLY A 164 3.77 0.97 8.93
C GLY A 164 2.28 1.26 8.89
N GLY A 165 1.92 2.29 8.13
CA GLY A 165 0.53 2.70 7.95
C GLY A 165 0.36 3.72 6.83
N MET A 166 -0.84 4.28 6.73
CA MET A 166 -1.22 5.17 5.63
C MET A 166 -0.62 6.56 5.81
N VAL A 167 -0.27 7.22 4.70
CA VAL A 167 0.16 8.63 4.74
C VAL A 167 -1.08 9.52 4.82
N ASP A 168 -1.12 10.40 5.82
CA ASP A 168 -2.25 11.32 6.01
C ASP A 168 -2.26 12.44 4.96
N PRO A 169 -3.44 13.04 4.65
CA PRO A 169 -3.52 14.17 3.74
C PRO A 169 -2.63 15.34 4.19
N GLY A 170 -1.75 15.79 3.30
CA GLY A 170 -0.80 16.87 3.57
C GLY A 170 0.42 16.45 4.42
N GLU A 171 0.48 15.21 4.88
CA GLU A 171 1.59 14.68 5.66
C GLU A 171 2.81 14.43 4.75
N LYS A 172 4.00 14.82 5.24
CA LYS A 172 5.26 14.43 4.57
C LYS A 172 5.55 12.96 4.87
N LEU A 173 6.08 12.22 3.90
CA LEU A 173 6.46 10.81 4.10
C LEU A 173 7.37 10.58 5.32
N SER A 174 8.32 11.49 5.57
CA SER A 174 9.20 11.43 6.74
C SER A 174 8.48 11.61 8.07
N ALA A 175 7.38 12.37 8.08
CA ALA A 175 6.52 12.51 9.26
C ALA A 175 5.69 11.24 9.47
N ALA A 176 5.11 10.68 8.40
CA ALA A 176 4.38 9.42 8.44
C ALA A 176 5.26 8.29 9.01
N LEU A 177 6.49 8.12 8.52
CA LEU A 177 7.43 7.12 9.03
C LEU A 177 7.69 7.25 10.54
N LYS A 178 7.88 8.48 11.04
CA LYS A 178 8.11 8.73 12.47
C LYS A 178 6.86 8.47 13.30
N ARG A 179 5.70 8.93 12.82
CA ARG A 179 4.41 8.77 13.48
C ARG A 179 4.04 7.30 13.60
N GLU A 180 3.98 6.59 12.48
CA GLU A 180 3.63 5.16 12.41
C GLU A 180 4.51 4.32 13.33
N PHE A 181 5.84 4.52 13.26
CA PHE A 181 6.76 3.80 14.15
C PHE A 181 6.51 4.10 15.63
N SER A 182 6.30 5.39 15.97
CA SER A 182 6.10 5.80 17.36
C SER A 182 4.77 5.29 17.93
N GLU A 183 3.71 5.31 17.13
CA GLU A 183 2.37 4.87 17.54
C GLU A 183 2.31 3.34 17.67
N GLU A 184 2.75 2.60 16.65
CA GLU A 184 2.60 1.15 16.58
C GLU A 184 3.68 0.38 17.36
N ALA A 185 4.93 0.87 17.38
CA ALA A 185 6.04 0.15 18.01
C ALA A 185 6.43 0.69 19.40
N LEU A 186 6.17 1.96 19.68
CA LEU A 186 6.56 2.62 20.94
C LEU A 186 5.37 3.04 21.81
N ASN A 187 4.14 2.75 21.37
CA ASN A 187 2.88 3.05 22.07
C ASN A 187 2.76 4.53 22.49
N SER A 188 3.18 5.44 21.60
CA SER A 188 3.20 6.88 21.89
C SER A 188 1.83 7.47 22.19
N LEU A 189 0.74 6.88 21.68
CA LEU A 189 -0.63 7.34 21.92
C LEU A 189 -1.04 7.30 23.40
N GLN A 190 -0.42 6.43 24.19
CA GLN A 190 -0.68 6.31 25.64
C GLN A 190 0.29 7.12 26.50
N LYS A 191 1.24 7.83 25.87
CA LYS A 191 2.27 8.63 26.56
C LYS A 191 1.81 10.07 26.79
N THR A 192 2.24 10.64 27.90
CA THR A 192 2.10 12.06 28.22
C THR A 192 2.91 12.95 27.27
N LYS A 193 2.64 14.26 27.27
CA LYS A 193 3.37 15.22 26.43
C LYS A 193 4.88 15.22 26.74
N ALA A 194 5.27 15.17 28.01
CA ALA A 194 6.68 15.14 28.42
C ALA A 194 7.41 13.89 27.92
N GLU A 195 6.76 12.72 28.00
CA GLU A 195 7.33 11.46 27.50
C GLU A 195 7.48 11.45 25.97
N LYS A 196 6.60 12.16 25.24
CA LYS A 196 6.72 12.33 23.79
C LYS A 196 7.91 13.23 23.43
N GLU A 197 8.11 14.33 24.15
CA GLU A 197 9.24 15.24 23.94
C GLU A 197 10.60 14.57 24.22
N GLU A 198 10.67 13.59 25.13
CA GLU A 198 11.88 12.80 25.38
C GLU A 198 12.19 11.81 24.25
N MET A 199 11.16 11.26 23.59
CA MET A 199 11.33 10.36 22.44
C MET A 199 11.83 11.05 21.16
N GLU A 200 11.73 12.38 21.10
CA GLU A 200 12.15 13.18 19.94
C GLU A 200 13.63 13.63 20.02
N LYS A 201 14.29 13.39 21.16
CA LYS A 201 15.73 13.68 21.36
C LYS A 201 16.61 12.59 20.80
#